data_AF-A0A670Y2Q7-F1
#
_entry.id   AF-A0A670Y2Q7-F1
#
_cell.length_a   1.000
_cell.length_b   1.000
_cell.length_c   1.000
_cell.angle_alpha   90.00
_cell.angle_beta   90.00
_cell.angle_gamma   90.00
#
_symmetry.space_group_name_H-M   'P 1'
#
loop_
_entity.id
_entity.type
_entity.pdbx_description
1 polymer ?
#
loop_
_entity_poly.entity_id
_entity_poly.type
_entity_poly.pdbx_seq_one_letter_code
_entity_poly.pdbx_strand_id
1 'polypeptide(L)'
;MFDSSQSHGQQHARPPCFFPESSFIQFLKFYIFISNRDFSNGYLIAEIFSRYFPEDIHMHSFVNGTSLSVKLSNWTMLEKFFTKRNLKPTRELIDGTIHCKPGAAEIFVQDIYTMLTNSRIKHIQEEKIDFTDRIYQDNLPPVARSTASRAIKNNISLTEIMAEPDIYKNKQKINTILDIHRQRRKVPQIGQLTEHWVPLVLRE
;
A
#
# COMPACT_ATOMS: atom_id res chain seq x y z
N MET A 1 -29.44 2.62 -41.76
CA MET A 1 -29.03 3.19 -40.45
C MET A 1 -27.89 2.32 -39.94
N PHE A 2 -26.66 2.73 -40.21
CA PHE A 2 -25.46 2.07 -39.68
C PHE A 2 -25.07 2.76 -38.38
N ASP A 3 -25.05 1.98 -37.32
CA ASP A 3 -24.61 2.38 -35.98
C ASP A 3 -23.11 2.70 -36.02
N SER A 4 -22.77 3.94 -35.65
CA SER A 4 -21.39 4.43 -35.65
C SER A 4 -20.81 4.20 -34.26
N SER A 5 -20.10 3.09 -34.11
CA SER A 5 -19.30 2.76 -32.93
C SER A 5 -18.33 3.90 -32.59
N GLN A 6 -18.58 4.54 -31.45
CA GLN A 6 -17.77 5.59 -30.88
C GLN A 6 -16.48 4.99 -30.32
N SER A 7 -15.39 5.04 -31.09
CA SER A 7 -14.04 4.70 -30.63
C SER A 7 -13.59 5.74 -29.60
N HIS A 8 -13.75 5.43 -28.31
CA HIS A 8 -13.09 6.19 -27.25
C HIS A 8 -11.59 5.94 -27.34
N GLY A 9 -10.90 6.85 -28.02
CA GLY A 9 -9.44 6.90 -28.06
C GLY A 9 -8.90 7.01 -26.64
N GLN A 10 -8.18 5.98 -26.21
CA GLN A 10 -7.35 6.07 -25.01
C GLN A 10 -6.32 7.17 -25.27
N GLN A 11 -6.45 8.29 -24.56
CA GLN A 11 -5.42 9.32 -24.52
C GLN A 11 -4.22 8.71 -23.80
N HIS A 12 -3.34 8.07 -24.57
CA HIS A 12 -2.04 7.62 -24.11
C HIS A 12 -1.28 8.81 -23.50
N ALA A 13 -0.69 8.59 -22.32
CA ALA A 13 0.20 9.55 -21.70
C ALA A 13 1.24 10.00 -22.74
N ARG A 14 1.36 11.31 -22.97
CA ARG A 14 2.44 11.83 -23.81
C ARG A 14 3.75 11.40 -23.16
N PRO A 15 4.66 10.69 -23.86
CA PRO A 15 5.96 10.38 -23.28
C PRO A 15 6.64 11.71 -22.96
N PRO A 16 7.09 11.94 -21.71
CA PRO A 16 7.93 13.10 -21.44
C PRO A 16 9.15 12.98 -22.33
N CYS A 17 9.62 14.11 -22.86
CA CYS A 17 10.89 14.20 -23.57
C CYS A 17 11.95 13.43 -22.76
N PHE A 18 12.35 12.27 -23.30
CA PHE A 18 13.45 11.40 -22.87
C PHE A 18 13.97 11.66 -21.44
N PHE A 19 13.32 11.09 -20.43
CA PHE A 19 14.06 10.73 -19.21
C PHE A 19 14.71 9.38 -19.50
N PRO A 20 16.05 9.28 -19.56
CA PRO A 20 16.68 7.97 -19.65
C PRO A 20 16.26 7.18 -18.40
N GLU A 21 15.81 5.92 -18.56
CA GLU A 21 15.31 5.08 -17.45
C GLU A 21 16.25 5.10 -16.22
N SER A 22 17.56 5.23 -16.45
CA SER A 22 18.58 5.38 -15.40
C SER A 22 18.38 6.60 -14.49
N SER A 23 17.93 7.74 -15.02
CA SER A 23 17.69 8.95 -14.23
C SER A 23 16.42 8.87 -13.40
N PHE A 24 15.38 8.18 -13.89
CA PHE A 24 14.14 8.00 -13.14
C PHE A 24 14.32 7.00 -11.98
N ILE A 25 15.08 5.92 -12.18
CA ILE A 25 15.42 5.00 -11.07
C ILE A 25 16.36 5.67 -10.06
N GLN A 26 17.30 6.50 -10.48
CA GLN A 26 18.13 7.30 -9.56
C GLN A 26 17.26 8.31 -8.77
N PHE A 27 16.31 8.95 -9.45
CA PHE A 27 15.32 9.86 -8.87
C PHE A 27 14.39 9.13 -7.88
N LEU A 28 13.92 7.93 -8.22
CA LEU A 28 13.14 7.06 -7.33
C LEU A 28 13.97 6.61 -6.14
N LYS A 29 15.23 6.20 -6.33
CA LYS A 29 16.11 5.77 -5.23
C LYS A 29 16.38 6.92 -4.26
N PHE A 30 16.51 8.15 -4.77
CA PHE A 30 16.57 9.35 -3.93
C PHE A 30 15.26 9.60 -3.17
N TYR A 31 14.11 9.37 -3.82
CA TYR A 31 12.78 9.50 -3.22
C TYR A 31 12.38 8.35 -2.27
N ILE A 32 12.87 7.13 -2.45
CA ILE A 32 12.63 5.98 -1.56
C ILE A 32 13.34 6.18 -0.21
N PHE A 33 14.40 6.99 -0.18
CA PHE A 33 15.02 7.42 1.08
C PHE A 33 14.20 8.50 1.80
N ILE A 34 13.19 9.08 1.14
CA ILE A 34 12.25 10.03 1.74
C ILE A 34 11.22 9.23 2.54
N SER A 35 10.90 9.73 3.73
CA SER A 35 10.14 8.99 4.72
C SER A 35 8.72 8.65 4.22
N ASN A 36 8.17 7.49 4.63
CA ASN A 36 6.77 7.10 4.40
C ASN A 36 5.77 8.24 4.73
N ARG A 37 6.15 9.13 5.64
CA ARG A 37 5.35 10.29 6.04
C ARG A 37 5.14 11.29 4.91
N ASP A 38 6.12 11.50 4.03
CA ASP A 38 6.01 12.50 2.97
C ASP A 38 5.12 11.98 1.83
N PHE A 39 5.18 10.67 1.55
CA PHE A 39 4.25 10.00 0.63
C PHE A 39 2.82 9.93 1.17
N SER A 40 2.64 9.79 2.49
CA SER A 40 1.30 9.76 3.10
C SER A 40 0.46 11.02 2.83
N ASN A 41 1.10 12.13 2.47
CA ASN A 41 0.44 13.38 2.12
C ASN A 41 -0.26 13.34 0.74
N GLY A 42 0.26 12.54 -0.19
CA GLY A 42 -0.20 12.53 -1.58
C GLY A 42 0.35 13.70 -2.42
N TYR A 43 0.91 14.76 -1.81
CA TYR A 43 1.54 15.86 -2.54
C TYR A 43 2.69 15.40 -3.45
N LEU A 44 3.58 14.53 -2.95
CA LEU A 44 4.68 13.98 -3.75
C LEU A 44 4.17 13.12 -4.91
N ILE A 45 3.10 12.35 -4.68
CA ILE A 45 2.47 11.54 -5.71
C ILE A 45 1.89 12.45 -6.80
N ALA A 46 1.21 13.53 -6.41
CA ALA A 46 0.70 14.53 -7.35
C ALA A 46 1.83 15.18 -8.16
N GLU A 47 2.97 15.50 -7.54
CA GLU A 47 4.13 16.06 -8.23
C GLU A 47 4.71 15.12 -9.28
N ILE A 48 4.76 13.80 -8.97
CA ILE A 48 5.20 12.81 -9.95
C ILE A 48 4.25 12.82 -11.15
N PHE A 49 2.95 12.70 -10.92
CA PHE A 49 1.98 12.63 -12.02
C PHE A 49 1.83 13.97 -12.77
N SER A 50 2.01 15.13 -12.14
CA SER A 50 1.91 16.44 -12.81
C SER A 50 2.94 16.63 -13.91
N ARG A 51 4.07 15.91 -13.83
CA ARG A 51 5.10 15.92 -14.89
C ARG A 51 4.65 15.18 -16.15
N TYR A 52 3.81 14.15 -16.00
CA TYR A 52 3.27 13.35 -17.11
C TYR A 52 1.91 13.86 -17.60
N PHE A 53 1.12 14.45 -16.70
CA PHE A 53 -0.24 14.93 -16.94
C PHE A 53 -0.44 16.36 -16.43
N PRO A 54 0.29 17.35 -16.99
CA PRO A 54 0.22 18.74 -16.55
C PRO A 54 -1.17 19.39 -16.77
N GLU A 55 -1.97 18.84 -17.67
CA GLU A 55 -3.34 19.29 -17.96
C GLU A 55 -4.38 18.78 -16.95
N ASP A 56 -4.08 17.71 -16.20
CA ASP A 56 -5.04 17.14 -15.24
C ASP A 56 -4.68 17.40 -13.79
N ILE A 57 -3.38 17.56 -13.50
CA ILE A 57 -2.88 17.78 -12.15
C ILE A 57 -2.27 19.16 -12.07
N HIS A 58 -2.95 20.02 -11.32
CA HIS A 58 -2.47 21.34 -11.02
C HIS A 58 -1.92 21.37 -9.59
N MET A 59 -0.60 21.54 -9.46
CA MET A 59 0.09 21.50 -8.16
C MET A 59 -0.39 22.57 -7.16
N HIS A 60 -0.92 23.71 -7.64
CA HIS A 60 -1.49 24.74 -6.77
C HIS A 60 -2.72 24.29 -5.98
N SER A 61 -3.41 23.23 -6.45
CA SER A 61 -4.55 22.65 -5.76
C SER A 61 -4.14 21.76 -4.59
N PHE A 62 -2.90 21.28 -4.57
CA PHE A 62 -2.39 20.38 -3.54
C PHE A 62 -1.67 21.16 -2.44
N VAL A 63 -1.93 20.79 -1.19
CA VAL A 63 -1.34 21.45 -0.03
C VAL A 63 -0.31 20.55 0.63
N ASN A 64 0.92 21.04 0.79
CA ASN A 64 1.95 20.32 1.56
C ASN A 64 1.75 20.56 3.07
N GLY A 65 0.75 19.89 3.65
CA GLY A 65 0.41 19.97 5.08
C GLY A 65 0.43 18.63 5.81
N THR A 66 0.65 18.63 7.11
CA THR A 66 0.79 17.38 7.91
C THR A 66 -0.52 16.86 8.51
N SER A 67 -1.56 17.68 8.56
CA SER A 67 -2.86 17.32 9.14
C SER A 67 -3.58 16.24 8.33
N LEU A 68 -4.27 15.32 9.01
CA LEU A 68 -5.02 14.23 8.36
C LEU A 68 -6.07 14.74 7.35
N SER A 69 -6.75 15.85 7.66
CA SER A 69 -7.73 16.48 6.75
C SER A 69 -7.12 16.90 5.41
N VAL A 70 -5.93 17.53 5.44
CA VAL A 70 -5.17 17.89 4.24
C VAL A 70 -4.77 16.64 3.45
N LYS A 71 -4.27 15.60 4.12
CA LYS A 71 -3.92 14.34 3.45
C LYS A 71 -5.14 13.76 2.74
N LEU A 72 -6.26 13.58 3.44
CA LEU A 72 -7.49 13.01 2.86
C LEU A 72 -8.01 13.85 1.68
N SER A 73 -7.91 15.18 1.77
CA SER A 73 -8.29 16.08 0.67
C SER A 73 -7.40 15.89 -0.56
N ASN A 74 -6.08 15.85 -0.38
CA ASN A 74 -5.12 15.58 -1.46
C ASN A 74 -5.37 14.21 -2.11
N TRP A 75 -5.60 13.17 -1.31
CA TRP A 75 -5.90 11.82 -1.82
C TRP A 75 -7.24 11.74 -2.56
N THR A 76 -8.25 12.48 -2.12
CA THR A 76 -9.54 12.58 -2.85
C THR A 76 -9.35 13.20 -4.24
N MET A 77 -8.44 14.17 -4.39
CA MET A 77 -8.12 14.73 -5.71
C MET A 77 -7.35 13.73 -6.59
N LEU A 78 -6.41 12.98 -6.00
CA LEU A 78 -5.70 11.91 -6.70
C LEU A 78 -6.65 10.80 -7.17
N GLU A 79 -7.61 10.37 -6.35
CA GLU A 79 -8.61 9.37 -6.74
C GLU A 79 -9.44 9.80 -7.95
N LYS A 80 -9.85 11.08 -8.00
CA LYS A 80 -10.54 11.65 -9.16
C LYS A 80 -9.65 11.63 -10.40
N PHE A 81 -8.38 11.97 -10.26
CA PHE A 81 -7.40 11.89 -11.34
C PHE A 81 -7.22 10.44 -11.84
N PHE A 82 -7.05 9.47 -10.93
CA PHE A 82 -6.91 8.07 -11.30
C PHE A 82 -8.13 7.56 -12.05
N THR A 83 -9.34 7.91 -11.58
CA THR A 83 -10.60 7.55 -12.25
C THR A 83 -10.68 8.18 -13.64
N LYS A 84 -10.33 9.47 -13.78
CA LYS A 84 -10.35 10.19 -15.06
C LYS A 84 -9.41 9.55 -16.09
N ARG A 85 -8.24 9.07 -15.66
CA ARG A 85 -7.23 8.45 -16.53
C ARG A 85 -7.35 6.92 -16.62
N ASN A 86 -8.41 6.33 -16.07
CA ASN A 86 -8.63 4.88 -15.99
C ASN A 86 -7.43 4.12 -15.38
N LEU A 87 -6.72 4.78 -14.47
CA LEU A 87 -5.66 4.21 -13.66
C LEU A 87 -6.33 3.51 -12.48
N LYS A 88 -5.96 2.25 -12.23
CA LYS A 88 -6.57 1.41 -11.18
C LYS A 88 -5.54 0.98 -10.14
N PRO A 89 -4.99 1.93 -9.36
CA PRO A 89 -4.16 1.57 -8.22
C PRO A 89 -4.95 0.74 -7.20
N THR A 90 -4.28 -0.21 -6.55
CA THR A 90 -4.90 -1.03 -5.51
C THR A 90 -5.30 -0.15 -4.32
N ARG A 91 -6.58 -0.20 -3.94
CA ARG A 91 -7.10 0.61 -2.82
C ARG A 91 -6.36 0.35 -1.51
N GLU A 92 -6.01 -0.91 -1.26
CA GLU A 92 -5.25 -1.32 -0.07
C GLU A 92 -3.87 -0.64 -0.01
N LEU A 93 -3.22 -0.41 -1.15
CA LEU A 93 -1.95 0.30 -1.23
C LEU A 93 -2.10 1.80 -0.98
N ILE A 94 -3.17 2.41 -1.48
CA ILE A 94 -3.50 3.81 -1.21
C ILE A 94 -3.73 4.01 0.29
N ASP A 95 -4.63 3.22 0.87
CA ASP A 95 -4.94 3.27 2.31
C ASP A 95 -3.69 2.99 3.15
N GLY A 96 -2.91 1.98 2.74
CA GLY A 96 -1.63 1.66 3.37
C GLY A 96 -0.65 2.84 3.34
N THR A 97 -0.57 3.56 2.22
CA THR A 97 0.31 4.72 2.05
C THR A 97 -0.17 5.91 2.89
N ILE A 98 -1.48 6.22 2.89
CA ILE A 98 -2.10 7.27 3.71
C ILE A 98 -1.77 7.07 5.20
N HIS A 99 -1.83 5.81 5.64
CA HIS A 99 -1.64 5.42 7.04
C HIS A 99 -0.20 5.05 7.40
N CYS A 100 0.78 5.33 6.52
CA CYS A 100 2.19 5.01 6.72
C CYS A 100 2.45 3.54 7.08
N LYS A 101 1.69 2.61 6.50
CA LYS A 101 1.95 1.18 6.66
C LYS A 101 3.34 0.86 6.10
N PRO A 102 4.13 0.01 6.79
CA PRO A 102 5.47 -0.32 6.34
C PRO A 102 5.42 -0.98 4.96
N GLY A 103 6.30 -0.55 4.05
CA GLY A 103 6.38 -1.05 2.67
C GLY A 103 5.29 -0.57 1.72
N ALA A 104 4.17 0.00 2.21
CA ALA A 104 3.06 0.42 1.35
C ALA A 104 3.45 1.50 0.35
N ALA A 105 4.12 2.57 0.81
CA ALA A 105 4.53 3.66 -0.07
C ALA A 105 5.57 3.20 -1.11
N GLU A 106 6.50 2.34 -0.71
CA GLU A 106 7.52 1.79 -1.60
C GLU A 106 6.90 0.97 -2.73
N ILE A 107 6.03 0.02 -2.36
CA ILE A 107 5.30 -0.80 -3.33
C ILE A 107 4.44 0.08 -4.24
N PHE A 108 3.75 1.07 -3.66
CA PHE A 108 2.89 1.97 -4.43
C PHE A 108 3.67 2.81 -5.46
N VAL A 109 4.87 3.28 -5.10
CA VAL A 109 5.74 4.02 -6.00
C VAL A 109 6.26 3.13 -7.14
N GLN A 110 6.55 1.86 -6.87
CA GLN A 110 6.91 0.88 -7.91
C GLN A 110 5.74 0.59 -8.87
N ASP A 111 4.51 0.50 -8.34
CA ASP A 111 3.30 0.39 -9.15
C ASP A 111 3.10 1.62 -10.04
N ILE A 112 3.26 2.82 -9.49
CA ILE A 112 3.20 4.08 -10.25
C ILE A 112 4.23 4.08 -11.38
N TYR A 113 5.47 3.68 -11.12
CA TYR A 113 6.50 3.59 -12.17
C TYR A 113 6.07 2.66 -13.30
N THR A 114 5.57 1.47 -12.94
CA THR A 114 5.12 0.47 -13.91
C THR A 114 3.95 1.02 -14.73
N MET A 115 3.01 1.74 -14.09
CA MET A 115 1.87 2.37 -14.76
C MET A 115 2.28 3.51 -15.71
N LEU A 116 3.32 4.28 -15.36
CA LEU A 116 3.78 5.41 -16.14
C LEU A 116 4.70 5.02 -17.30
N THR A 117 5.53 3.99 -17.13
CA THR A 117 6.55 3.60 -18.11
C THR A 117 6.15 2.39 -18.94
N ASN A 118 5.08 1.67 -18.59
CA ASN A 118 4.75 0.35 -19.14
C ASN A 118 5.90 -0.69 -19.00
N SER A 119 6.97 -0.36 -18.27
CA SER A 119 8.09 -1.27 -17.98
C SER A 119 7.68 -2.15 -16.80
N ARG A 120 7.54 -3.46 -17.02
CA ARG A 120 7.21 -4.41 -15.95
C ARG A 120 8.40 -4.54 -15.01
N ILE A 121 8.30 -3.98 -13.81
CA ILE A 121 9.13 -4.44 -12.69
C ILE A 121 8.56 -5.81 -12.26
N LYS A 122 9.33 -6.88 -12.43
CA LYS A 122 8.89 -8.28 -12.21
C LYS A 122 8.58 -8.64 -10.74
N HIS A 123 8.54 -7.69 -9.81
CA HIS A 123 8.78 -8.01 -8.39
C HIS A 123 7.57 -7.97 -7.44
N ILE A 124 6.36 -7.56 -7.84
CA ILE A 124 5.27 -7.31 -6.85
C ILE A 124 3.94 -8.00 -7.14
N GLN A 125 3.69 -8.53 -8.34
CA GLN A 125 2.32 -8.80 -8.77
C GLN A 125 1.71 -10.16 -8.35
N GLU A 126 2.44 -11.05 -7.67
CA GLU A 126 1.93 -12.41 -7.41
C GLU A 126 1.49 -12.69 -5.96
N GLU A 127 1.92 -11.89 -4.98
CA GLU A 127 1.49 -12.07 -3.58
C GLU A 127 0.48 -10.99 -3.17
N LYS A 128 -0.63 -11.42 -2.55
CA LYS A 128 -1.58 -10.50 -1.92
C LYS A 128 -0.85 -9.69 -0.85
N ILE A 129 -0.71 -8.38 -1.06
CA ILE A 129 0.02 -7.50 -0.16
C ILE A 129 -0.71 -7.46 1.19
N ASP A 130 -0.09 -8.06 2.21
CA ASP A 130 -0.63 -8.13 3.56
C ASP A 130 0.08 -7.10 4.44
N PHE A 131 -0.58 -5.96 4.71
CA PHE A 131 -0.05 -4.93 5.62
C PHE A 131 -0.21 -5.28 7.11
N THR A 132 -0.60 -6.53 7.41
CA THR A 132 -0.69 -7.03 8.78
C THR A 132 0.63 -7.67 9.22
N ASP A 133 0.83 -7.79 10.53
CA ASP A 133 1.98 -8.51 11.07
C ASP A 133 1.81 -10.05 11.04
N ARG A 134 0.83 -10.57 10.30
CA ARG A 134 0.44 -12.00 10.29
C ARG A 134 1.60 -12.93 10.00
N ILE A 135 2.29 -12.75 8.88
CA ILE A 135 3.39 -13.63 8.45
C ILE A 135 4.48 -13.67 9.51
N TYR A 136 4.83 -12.50 10.06
CA TYR A 136 5.80 -12.40 11.14
C TYR A 136 5.33 -13.14 12.42
N GLN A 137 4.08 -12.94 12.84
CA GLN A 137 3.52 -13.58 14.05
C GLN A 137 3.37 -15.10 13.91
N ASP A 138 3.04 -15.60 12.72
CA ASP A 138 2.85 -17.03 12.47
C ASP A 138 4.19 -17.79 12.53
N ASN A 139 5.29 -17.13 12.15
CA ASN A 139 6.66 -17.66 12.24
C ASN A 139 7.27 -17.61 13.66
N LEU A 140 6.64 -16.88 14.60
CA LEU A 140 7.14 -16.76 15.97
C LEU A 140 6.70 -17.92 16.88
N PRO A 141 7.56 -18.34 17.82
CA PRO A 141 7.16 -19.28 18.86
C PRO A 141 6.09 -18.67 19.78
N PRO A 142 5.18 -19.47 20.38
CA PRO A 142 4.02 -18.99 21.13
C PRO A 142 4.32 -17.96 22.22
N VAL A 143 5.48 -18.09 22.87
CA VAL A 143 5.93 -17.21 23.96
C VAL A 143 6.40 -15.84 23.44
N ALA A 144 6.91 -15.78 22.20
CA ALA A 144 7.41 -14.55 21.58
C ALA A 144 6.32 -13.77 20.80
N ARG A 145 5.14 -14.36 20.61
CA ARG A 145 4.03 -13.71 19.88
C ARG A 145 3.52 -12.46 20.61
N SER A 146 3.09 -11.48 19.83
CA SER A 146 2.52 -10.22 20.34
C SER A 146 1.34 -10.47 21.26
N THR A 147 1.23 -9.68 22.34
CA THR A 147 0.03 -9.62 23.17
C THR A 147 -1.16 -9.03 22.40
N ALA A 148 -2.39 -9.24 22.87
CA ALA A 148 -3.60 -8.71 22.22
C ALA A 148 -3.53 -7.19 21.97
N SER A 149 -3.07 -6.42 22.97
CA SER A 149 -2.90 -4.97 22.83
C SER A 149 -1.85 -4.59 21.79
N ARG A 150 -0.77 -5.37 21.68
CA ARG A 150 0.26 -5.15 20.66
C ARG A 150 -0.23 -5.53 19.27
N ALA A 151 -1.00 -6.61 19.15
CA ALA A 151 -1.63 -7.02 17.89
C ALA A 151 -2.56 -5.94 17.34
N ILE A 152 -3.36 -5.28 18.19
CA ILE A 152 -4.15 -4.12 17.75
C ILE A 152 -3.23 -3.01 17.24
N LYS A 153 -2.25 -2.58 18.05
CA LYS A 153 -1.35 -1.46 17.68
C LYS A 153 -0.55 -1.70 16.40
N ASN A 154 -0.17 -2.95 16.12
CA ASN A 154 0.59 -3.28 14.91
C ASN A 154 -0.30 -3.29 13.66
N ASN A 155 -1.57 -3.66 13.79
CA ASN A 155 -2.46 -3.92 12.65
C ASN A 155 -3.42 -2.78 12.33
N ILE A 156 -3.71 -1.88 13.26
CA ILE A 156 -4.53 -0.69 13.01
C ILE A 156 -3.82 0.57 13.50
N SER A 157 -3.72 1.57 12.61
CA SER A 157 -3.09 2.86 12.95
C SER A 157 -4.13 3.81 13.57
N LEU A 158 -3.68 4.75 14.39
CA LEU A 158 -4.56 5.78 14.95
C LEU A 158 -5.21 6.63 13.84
N THR A 159 -4.46 6.93 12.77
CA THR A 159 -4.97 7.72 11.65
C THR A 159 -6.05 6.99 10.87
N GLU A 160 -6.03 5.66 10.82
CA GLU A 160 -7.08 4.84 10.20
C GLU A 160 -8.39 4.90 11.00
N ILE A 161 -8.28 4.86 12.34
CA ILE A 161 -9.44 5.02 13.22
C ILE A 161 -10.03 6.44 13.10
N MET A 162 -9.18 7.46 12.96
CA MET A 162 -9.62 8.85 12.82
C MET A 162 -10.19 9.15 11.43
N ALA A 163 -9.75 8.45 10.38
CA ALA A 163 -10.23 8.64 9.02
C ALA A 163 -11.62 8.02 8.78
N GLU A 164 -11.95 6.92 9.46
CA GLU A 164 -13.28 6.34 9.45
C GLU A 164 -14.11 6.85 10.65
N PRO A 165 -15.06 7.79 10.46
CA PRO A 165 -15.85 8.35 11.57
C PRO A 165 -16.84 7.34 12.15
N ASP A 166 -17.12 6.24 11.43
CA ASP A 166 -18.04 5.19 11.88
C ASP A 166 -17.40 4.33 12.99
N ILE A 167 -17.86 4.55 14.22
CA ILE A 167 -17.45 3.83 15.41
C ILE A 167 -17.70 2.32 15.28
N TYR A 168 -18.78 1.91 14.59
CA TYR A 168 -19.14 0.50 14.47
C TYR A 168 -18.14 -0.25 13.59
N LYS A 169 -17.76 0.31 12.44
CA LYS A 169 -16.71 -0.28 11.59
C LYS A 169 -15.37 -0.37 12.30
N ASN A 170 -14.97 0.67 13.04
CA ASN A 170 -13.73 0.64 13.82
C ASN A 170 -13.77 -0.45 14.90
N LYS A 171 -14.91 -0.61 15.60
CA LYS A 171 -15.12 -1.73 16.54
C LYS A 171 -15.03 -3.09 15.86
N GLN A 172 -15.65 -3.25 14.69
CA GLN A 172 -15.56 -4.49 13.92
C GLN A 172 -14.12 -4.82 13.54
N LYS A 173 -13.34 -3.85 13.02
CA LYS A 173 -11.92 -4.04 12.72
C LYS A 173 -11.12 -4.53 13.93
N ILE A 174 -11.32 -3.88 15.09
CA ILE A 174 -10.64 -4.26 16.34
C ILE A 174 -11.03 -5.67 16.78
N ASN A 175 -12.32 -6.00 16.74
CA ASN A 175 -12.81 -7.33 17.11
C ASN A 175 -12.23 -8.43 16.20
N THR A 176 -12.16 -8.18 14.89
CA THR A 176 -11.52 -9.11 13.94
C THR A 176 -10.06 -9.39 14.32
N ILE A 177 -9.28 -8.35 14.66
CA ILE A 177 -7.88 -8.52 15.09
C ILE A 177 -7.79 -9.35 16.39
N LEU A 178 -8.68 -9.09 17.35
CA LEU A 178 -8.73 -9.81 18.62
C LEU A 178 -9.10 -11.29 18.42
N ASP A 179 -10.06 -11.57 17.55
CA ASP A 179 -10.50 -12.93 17.27
C ASP A 179 -9.41 -13.74 16.57
N ILE A 180 -8.72 -13.15 15.59
CA ILE A 180 -7.53 -13.76 14.97
C ILE A 180 -6.46 -14.04 16.02
N HIS A 181 -6.16 -13.07 16.89
CA HIS A 181 -5.17 -13.25 17.96
C HIS A 181 -5.56 -14.39 18.92
N ARG A 182 -6.83 -14.46 19.32
CA ARG A 182 -7.35 -15.54 20.18
C ARG A 182 -7.25 -16.90 19.51
N GLN A 183 -7.61 -17.00 18.23
CA GLN A 183 -7.51 -18.24 17.47
C GLN A 183 -6.06 -18.74 17.41
N ARG A 184 -5.08 -17.86 17.13
CA ARG A 184 -3.65 -18.21 17.10
C ARG A 184 -3.11 -18.77 18.41
N ARG A 185 -3.65 -18.33 19.56
CA ARG A 185 -3.24 -18.83 20.89
C ARG A 185 -3.82 -20.20 21.22
N LYS A 186 -4.92 -20.59 20.56
CA LYS A 186 -5.55 -21.91 20.75
C LYS A 186 -4.87 -23.01 19.94
N VAL A 187 -4.10 -22.69 18.91
CA VAL A 187 -3.43 -23.68 18.05
C VAL A 187 -2.21 -24.28 18.79
N PRO A 188 -2.22 -25.57 19.15
CA PRO A 188 -1.05 -26.25 19.70
C PRO A 188 0.00 -26.45 18.60
N GLN A 189 1.28 -26.27 18.92
CA GLN A 189 2.42 -26.35 18.00
C GLN A 189 2.76 -27.78 17.52
N ILE A 190 1.80 -28.71 17.51
CA ILE A 190 2.06 -30.15 17.33
C ILE A 190 2.46 -30.50 15.87
N GLY A 191 2.28 -29.60 14.90
CA GLY A 191 2.50 -29.89 13.47
C GLY A 191 3.80 -29.38 12.82
N GLN A 192 4.69 -28.67 13.53
CA GLN A 192 5.93 -28.14 12.92
C GLN A 192 7.22 -28.69 13.53
N LEU A 193 7.15 -29.34 14.70
CA LEU A 193 8.30 -29.97 15.33
C LEU A 193 8.59 -31.37 14.78
N THR A 194 7.67 -31.96 14.01
CA THR A 194 7.77 -33.36 13.55
C THR A 194 8.47 -33.54 12.20
N GLU A 195 8.74 -32.50 11.43
CA GLU A 195 9.40 -32.66 10.10
C GLU A 195 10.90 -32.32 10.14
N HIS A 196 11.35 -31.49 11.09
CA HIS A 196 12.74 -31.00 11.09
C HIS A 196 13.67 -31.66 12.14
N TRP A 197 13.13 -32.38 13.13
CA TRP A 197 13.91 -32.94 14.26
C TRP A 197 13.85 -34.47 14.41
N VAL A 198 13.09 -35.18 13.55
CA VAL A 198 12.95 -36.65 13.63
C VAL A 198 14.27 -37.43 13.44
N PRO A 199 15.30 -36.97 12.71
CA PRO A 199 16.53 -37.76 12.58
C PRO A 199 17.43 -37.82 13.84
N LEU A 200 17.14 -37.06 14.90
CA LEU A 200 18.06 -36.95 16.06
C LEU A 200 17.62 -37.70 17.33
N VAL A 201 16.42 -38.29 17.36
CA VAL A 201 15.90 -38.97 18.57
C VAL A 201 15.87 -40.51 18.42
N LEU A 202 16.31 -41.06 17.28
CA LEU A 202 16.40 -42.51 17.05
C LEU A 202 17.83 -42.99 16.80
N ARG A 203 18.80 -42.41 17.52
CA ARG A 203 20.19 -42.86 17.51
C ARG A 203 20.79 -42.82 18.92
N GLU A 204 20.13 -43.48 19.86
CA GLU A 204 20.72 -44.00 21.11
C GLU A 204 20.18 -45.41 21.36
#